data_AF-A0A7J9I351-F1
#
_entry.id   AF-A0A7J9I351-F1
#
_cell.length_a   1.000
_cell.length_b   1.000
_cell.length_c   1.000
_cell.angle_alpha   90.00
_cell.angle_beta   90.00
_cell.angle_gamma   90.00
#
_symmetry.space_group_name_H-M   'P 1'
#
loop_
_entity.id
_entity.type
_entity.pdbx_description
1 polymer ?
#
loop_
_entity_poly.entity_id
_entity_poly.type
_entity_poly.pdbx_seq_one_letter_code
_entity_poly.pdbx_strand_id
1 'polypeptide(L)'
;MANTILISDHQRKAFNVLGLGLSFMLLMIQKGYARDFSVNWGLHNGSNAESYNQWAEKNRFQIGDSLVFTYTPNDDSVLQVNKDAYKNCSVESPLASYTDGHTVFSLSHSGPYYFISGNKDNCEKNEKLVVVVLADRSNRSSTA
;
A
#
# COMPACT_ATOMS: atom_id res chain seq x y z
N MET A 1 45.81 41.49 -9.75
CA MET A 1 44.38 41.64 -9.38
C MET A 1 43.42 40.83 -10.27
N ALA A 2 43.76 40.52 -11.54
CA ALA A 2 42.88 39.73 -12.43
C ALA A 2 42.77 38.22 -12.10
N ASN A 3 43.87 37.58 -11.67
CA ASN A 3 43.86 36.14 -11.35
C ASN A 3 42.93 35.76 -10.19
N THR A 4 42.78 36.63 -9.19
CA THR A 4 41.91 36.38 -8.02
C THR A 4 40.42 36.41 -8.39
N ILE A 5 40.03 37.21 -9.39
CA ILE A 5 38.65 37.35 -9.87
C ILE A 5 38.24 36.13 -10.71
N LEU A 6 39.15 35.62 -11.55
CA LEU A 6 38.91 34.44 -12.38
C LEU A 6 38.75 33.16 -11.54
N ILE A 7 39.51 33.03 -10.45
CA ILE A 7 39.37 31.92 -9.51
C ILE A 7 38.00 32.00 -8.82
N SER A 8 37.55 33.19 -8.39
CA SER A 8 36.24 33.35 -7.74
C SER A 8 35.06 33.00 -8.64
N ASP A 9 35.10 33.39 -9.92
CA ASP A 9 34.04 33.07 -10.90
C ASP A 9 34.03 31.56 -11.26
N HIS A 10 35.21 30.96 -11.42
CA HIS A 10 35.34 29.52 -11.64
C HIS A 10 34.81 28.71 -10.44
N GLN A 11 35.15 29.11 -9.20
CA GLN A 11 34.65 28.45 -8.00
C GLN A 11 33.12 28.64 -7.84
N ARG A 12 32.57 29.82 -8.13
CA ARG A 12 31.11 30.06 -8.12
C ARG A 12 30.36 29.22 -9.16
N LYS A 13 30.89 29.13 -10.39
CA LYS A 13 30.33 28.29 -11.46
C LYS A 13 30.40 26.81 -11.11
N ALA A 14 31.52 26.34 -10.55
CA ALA A 14 31.66 24.97 -10.07
C ALA A 14 30.67 24.66 -8.92
N PHE A 15 30.50 25.55 -7.94
CA PHE A 15 29.51 25.39 -6.86
C PHE A 15 28.07 25.35 -7.39
N ASN A 16 27.73 26.21 -8.36
CA ASN A 16 26.40 26.22 -8.97
C ASN A 16 26.14 24.96 -9.81
N VAL A 17 27.12 24.49 -10.57
CA VAL A 17 27.00 23.26 -11.39
C VAL A 17 26.96 22.01 -10.52
N LEU A 18 27.77 21.94 -9.45
CA LEU A 18 27.74 20.86 -8.47
C LEU A 18 26.42 20.85 -7.69
N GLY A 19 25.91 22.01 -7.28
CA GLY A 19 24.62 22.15 -6.62
C GLY A 19 23.43 21.74 -7.49
N LEU A 20 23.43 22.14 -8.77
CA LEU A 20 22.42 21.73 -9.75
C LEU A 20 22.52 20.22 -10.07
N GLY A 21 23.73 19.67 -10.20
CA GLY A 21 23.94 18.23 -10.42
C GLY A 21 23.46 17.38 -9.25
N LEU A 22 23.72 17.79 -8.00
CA LEU A 22 23.21 17.13 -6.80
C LEU A 22 21.68 17.23 -6.69
N SER A 23 21.09 18.36 -7.07
CA SER A 23 19.62 18.54 -7.11
C SER A 23 18.95 17.61 -8.13
N PHE A 24 19.54 17.41 -9.31
CA PHE A 24 19.05 16.45 -10.30
C PHE A 24 19.21 14.99 -9.86
N MET A 25 20.29 14.65 -9.16
CA MET A 25 20.53 13.28 -8.68
C MET A 25 19.52 12.85 -7.60
N LEU A 26 19.03 13.79 -6.78
CA LEU A 26 17.99 13.54 -5.77
C LEU A 26 16.60 13.22 -6.39
N LEU A 27 16.32 13.69 -7.61
CA LEU A 27 15.05 13.42 -8.30
C LEU A 27 14.95 11.99 -8.88
N MET A 28 16.08 11.29 -9.02
CA MET A 28 16.14 9.95 -9.61
C MET A 28 15.90 8.81 -8.59
N ILE A 29 15.68 9.14 -7.31
CA ILE A 29 15.37 8.16 -6.26
C ILE A 29 13.85 7.93 -6.20
N GLN A 30 13.28 7.39 -7.28
CA GLN A 30 11.93 6.80 -7.24
C GLN A 30 12.05 5.30 -7.52
N LYS A 31 12.79 4.59 -6.66
CA LYS A 31 12.70 3.12 -6.66
C LYS A 31 11.42 2.74 -5.92
N GLY A 32 10.42 2.25 -6.66
CA GLY A 32 9.21 1.66 -6.11
C GLY A 32 9.54 0.29 -5.54
N TYR A 33 9.90 0.23 -4.26
CA TYR A 33 9.99 -1.04 -3.55
C TYR A 33 8.58 -1.53 -3.20
N ALA A 34 8.40 -2.85 -3.19
CA ALA A 34 7.24 -3.48 -2.57
C ALA A 34 7.15 -3.05 -1.10
N ARG A 35 5.97 -2.63 -0.67
CA ARG A 35 5.71 -2.20 0.72
C ARG A 35 4.76 -3.16 1.40
N ASP A 36 4.97 -3.28 2.70
CA ASP A 36 4.09 -4.02 3.59
C ASP A 36 3.16 -3.05 4.32
N PHE A 37 1.85 -3.33 4.25
CA PHE A 37 0.81 -2.56 4.92
C PHE A 37 0.26 -3.38 6.09
N SER A 38 0.57 -2.96 7.32
CA SER A 38 0.05 -3.62 8.51
C SER A 38 -1.44 -3.34 8.68
N VAL A 39 -2.21 -4.41 8.89
CA VAL A 39 -3.65 -4.40 9.17
C VAL A 39 -3.84 -5.08 10.51
N ASN A 40 -4.08 -4.28 11.56
CA ASN A 40 -4.46 -4.82 12.87
C ASN A 40 -5.91 -5.33 12.76
N TRP A 41 -6.10 -6.63 12.58
CA TRP A 41 -7.36 -7.23 12.20
C TRP A 41 -8.20 -7.61 13.45
N GLY A 42 -9.43 -7.14 13.51
CA GLY A 42 -10.31 -7.23 14.67
C GLY A 42 -11.35 -6.11 14.75
N LEU A 43 -12.34 -6.28 15.62
CA LEU A 43 -13.31 -5.21 15.92
C LEU A 43 -12.64 -4.04 16.64
N HIS A 44 -12.76 -2.85 16.04
CA HIS A 44 -12.33 -1.60 16.65
C HIS A 44 -13.54 -0.88 17.24
N ASN A 45 -13.67 -0.93 18.58
CA ASN A 45 -14.77 -0.29 19.29
C ASN A 45 -14.34 1.11 19.79
N GLY A 46 -15.03 2.15 19.35
CA GLY A 46 -14.81 3.52 19.82
C GLY A 46 -15.45 4.55 18.89
N SER A 47 -15.83 5.72 19.43
CA SER A 47 -16.45 6.81 18.66
C SER A 47 -15.53 7.37 17.55
N ASN A 48 -14.23 7.13 17.65
CA ASN A 48 -13.21 7.57 16.68
C ASN A 48 -12.54 6.39 15.96
N ALA A 49 -13.11 5.18 16.02
CA ALA A 49 -12.57 4.03 15.34
C ALA A 49 -12.65 4.24 13.82
N GLU A 50 -11.49 4.26 13.17
CA GLU A 50 -11.41 4.29 11.71
C GLU A 50 -11.77 2.91 11.15
N SER A 51 -12.65 2.86 10.15
CA SER A 51 -12.93 1.61 9.44
C SER A 51 -11.75 1.21 8.54
N TYR A 52 -11.58 -0.09 8.28
CA TYR A 52 -10.54 -0.57 7.37
C TYR A 52 -10.62 0.03 5.97
N ASN A 53 -11.83 0.30 5.47
CA ASN A 53 -11.99 0.92 4.16
C ASN A 53 -11.51 2.39 4.16
N GLN A 54 -11.76 3.15 5.22
CA GLN A 54 -11.24 4.51 5.35
C GLN A 54 -9.70 4.52 5.45
N TRP A 55 -9.13 3.57 6.19
CA TRP A 55 -7.68 3.36 6.19
C TRP A 55 -7.17 3.04 4.79
N ALA A 56 -7.84 2.15 4.05
CA ALA A 56 -7.43 1.76 2.70
C ALA A 56 -7.48 2.93 1.72
N GLU A 57 -8.49 3.79 1.80
CA GLU A 57 -8.64 4.99 0.96
C GLU A 57 -7.49 5.99 1.12
N LYS A 58 -6.83 6.01 2.28
CA LYS A 58 -5.64 6.86 2.53
C LYS A 58 -4.35 6.28 1.97
N ASN A 59 -4.37 5.01 1.55
CA ASN A 59 -3.21 4.30 1.06
C ASN A 59 -3.26 4.15 -0.48
N ARG A 60 -2.07 4.00 -1.08
CA ARG A 60 -1.93 3.79 -2.53
C ARG A 60 -1.25 2.46 -2.77
N PHE A 61 -2.02 1.43 -3.14
CA PHE A 61 -1.50 0.08 -3.32
C PHE A 61 -0.98 -0.15 -4.73
N GLN A 62 0.17 -0.81 -4.84
CA GLN A 62 0.80 -1.20 -6.10
C GLN A 62 0.88 -2.72 -6.22
N ILE A 63 1.06 -3.21 -7.45
CA ILE A 63 1.40 -4.61 -7.68
C ILE A 63 2.73 -4.92 -6.98
N GLY A 64 2.76 -6.00 -6.22
CA GLY A 64 3.92 -6.42 -5.43
C GLY A 64 3.90 -5.96 -3.98
N ASP A 65 3.07 -4.97 -3.61
CA ASP A 65 2.83 -4.62 -2.19
C ASP A 65 2.17 -5.81 -1.45
N SER A 66 2.28 -5.85 -0.13
CA SER A 66 1.64 -6.88 0.71
C SER A 66 0.75 -6.27 1.78
N LEU A 67 -0.34 -6.96 2.12
CA LEU A 67 -1.13 -6.72 3.33
C LEU A 67 -0.65 -7.68 4.41
N VAL A 68 -0.38 -7.18 5.61
CA VAL A 68 0.07 -7.97 6.75
C VAL A 68 -1.01 -7.91 7.82
N PHE A 69 -1.86 -8.92 7.87
CA PHE A 69 -2.94 -9.03 8.84
C PHE A 69 -2.41 -9.65 10.13
N THR A 70 -2.67 -9.01 11.26
CA THR A 70 -2.40 -9.56 12.61
C THR A 70 -3.71 -9.67 13.38
N TYR A 71 -4.02 -10.85 13.91
CA TYR A 71 -5.27 -11.13 14.63
C TYR A 71 -5.06 -12.29 15.61
N THR A 72 -5.93 -12.40 16.61
CA THR A 72 -5.87 -13.52 17.57
C THR A 72 -6.32 -14.81 16.87
N PRO A 73 -5.45 -15.84 16.74
CA PRO A 73 -5.86 -17.12 16.17
C PRO A 73 -7.01 -17.74 16.97
N ASN A 74 -7.93 -18.41 16.28
CA ASN A 74 -9.16 -19.04 16.81
C ASN A 74 -10.28 -18.09 17.24
N ASP A 75 -10.00 -16.81 17.51
CA ASP A 75 -11.05 -15.80 17.77
C ASP A 75 -11.58 -15.20 16.45
N ASP A 76 -10.70 -15.04 15.46
CA ASP A 76 -11.06 -14.61 14.12
C ASP A 76 -10.16 -15.24 13.03
N SER A 77 -10.47 -14.94 11.78
CA SER A 77 -9.78 -15.34 10.56
C SER A 77 -9.98 -14.30 9.46
N VAL A 78 -9.08 -14.30 8.48
CA VAL A 78 -9.20 -13.46 7.29
C VAL A 78 -9.66 -14.33 6.13
N LEU A 79 -10.76 -13.95 5.49
CA LEU A 79 -11.26 -14.61 4.28
C LEU A 79 -11.08 -13.69 3.08
N GLN A 80 -10.38 -14.13 2.04
CA GLN A 80 -10.43 -13.49 0.74
C GLN A 80 -11.72 -13.93 0.04
N VAL A 81 -12.51 -12.99 -0.46
CA VAL A 81 -13.83 -13.27 -1.04
C VAL A 81 -14.04 -12.51 -2.36
N ASN A 82 -15.13 -12.83 -3.05
CA ASN A 82 -15.61 -12.02 -4.17
C ASN A 82 -16.44 -10.82 -3.66
N LYS A 83 -16.80 -9.92 -4.57
CA LYS A 83 -17.55 -8.69 -4.27
C LYS A 83 -18.91 -8.94 -3.62
N ASP A 84 -19.62 -9.99 -4.02
CA ASP A 84 -20.98 -10.25 -3.52
C ASP A 84 -20.94 -10.87 -2.12
N ALA A 85 -20.02 -11.79 -1.88
CA ALA A 85 -19.76 -12.32 -0.54
C ALA A 85 -19.29 -11.21 0.42
N TYR A 86 -18.46 -10.27 -0.05
CA TYR A 86 -18.07 -9.09 0.74
C TYR A 86 -19.26 -8.21 1.15
N LYS A 87 -20.17 -7.94 0.22
CA LYS A 87 -21.36 -7.12 0.49
C LYS A 87 -22.28 -7.78 1.52
N ASN A 88 -22.43 -9.09 1.41
CA ASN A 88 -23.40 -9.86 2.19
C ASN A 88 -22.80 -10.54 3.42
N CYS A 89 -21.50 -10.35 3.69
CA CYS A 89 -20.76 -11.07 4.72
C CYS A 89 -20.95 -12.60 4.63
N SER A 90 -20.90 -13.15 3.42
CA SER A 90 -21.01 -14.60 3.20
C SER A 90 -19.65 -15.27 3.41
N VAL A 91 -19.61 -16.20 4.36
CA VAL A 91 -18.42 -16.97 4.75
C VAL A 91 -18.37 -18.38 4.13
N GLU A 92 -19.37 -18.74 3.32
CA GLU A 92 -19.61 -20.14 2.89
C GLU A 92 -18.63 -20.65 1.82
N SER A 93 -18.08 -19.76 0.98
CA SER A 93 -17.22 -20.14 -0.14
C SER A 93 -16.15 -19.08 -0.39
N PRO A 94 -15.20 -18.90 0.54
CA PRO A 94 -14.11 -17.97 0.35
C PRO A 94 -13.18 -18.43 -0.78
N LEU A 95 -12.52 -17.47 -1.42
CA LEU A 95 -11.46 -17.72 -2.39
C LEU A 95 -10.19 -18.25 -1.68
N ALA A 96 -9.93 -17.75 -0.47
CA ALA A 96 -8.89 -18.22 0.42
C ALA A 96 -9.28 -17.95 1.89
N SER A 97 -8.79 -18.79 2.80
CA SER A 97 -9.04 -18.67 4.24
C SER A 97 -7.72 -18.72 5.00
N TYR A 98 -7.54 -17.82 5.96
CA TYR A 98 -6.34 -17.71 6.77
C TYR A 98 -6.69 -17.68 8.26
N THR A 99 -6.14 -18.60 9.03
CA THR A 99 -6.40 -18.77 10.46
C THR A 99 -5.12 -18.76 11.30
N ASP A 100 -4.01 -18.28 10.73
CA ASP A 100 -2.67 -18.33 11.33
C ASP A 100 -2.40 -17.21 12.33
N GLY A 101 -3.26 -16.19 12.38
CA GLY A 101 -3.13 -15.00 13.23
C GLY A 101 -2.09 -13.99 12.76
N HIS A 102 -1.32 -14.33 11.72
CA HIS A 102 -0.37 -13.45 11.08
C HIS A 102 -0.26 -13.82 9.59
N THR A 103 -1.12 -13.24 8.78
CA THR A 103 -1.20 -13.53 7.35
C THR A 103 -0.50 -12.45 6.54
N VAL A 104 0.41 -12.85 5.65
CA VAL A 104 0.98 -11.97 4.63
C VAL A 104 0.34 -12.28 3.28
N PHE A 105 -0.39 -11.32 2.72
CA PHE A 105 -1.07 -11.45 1.44
C PHE A 105 -0.44 -10.52 0.40
N SER A 106 0.16 -11.08 -0.65
CA SER A 106 0.77 -10.30 -1.74
C SER A 106 -0.25 -9.86 -2.79
N LEU A 107 -0.21 -8.59 -3.17
CA LEU A 107 -1.09 -7.97 -4.15
C LEU A 107 -0.50 -8.17 -5.56
N SER A 108 -0.85 -9.27 -6.21
CA SER A 108 -0.19 -9.76 -7.43
C SER A 108 -0.73 -9.17 -8.74
N HIS A 109 -1.92 -8.59 -8.72
CA HIS A 109 -2.58 -7.98 -9.88
C HIS A 109 -3.28 -6.68 -9.51
N SER A 110 -3.49 -5.81 -10.52
CA SER A 110 -4.29 -4.59 -10.37
C SER A 110 -5.78 -4.90 -10.16
N GLY A 111 -6.51 -3.97 -9.56
CA GLY A 111 -7.95 -4.10 -9.32
C GLY A 111 -8.29 -4.39 -7.85
N PRO A 112 -9.57 -4.68 -7.56
CA PRO A 112 -10.05 -4.82 -6.20
C PRO A 112 -9.75 -6.21 -5.61
N TYR A 113 -9.38 -6.22 -4.33
CA TYR A 113 -9.35 -7.39 -3.46
C TYR A 113 -10.32 -7.16 -2.32
N TYR A 114 -11.06 -8.19 -1.94
CA TYR A 114 -12.06 -8.13 -0.89
C TYR A 114 -11.71 -9.11 0.22
N PHE A 115 -11.72 -8.62 1.45
CA PHE A 115 -11.44 -9.40 2.65
C PHE A 115 -12.58 -9.19 3.66
N ILE A 116 -13.00 -10.26 4.32
CA ILE A 116 -13.97 -10.24 5.41
C ILE A 116 -13.47 -11.06 6.58
N SER A 117 -13.98 -10.78 7.77
CA SER A 117 -13.79 -11.65 8.92
C SER A 117 -14.48 -12.99 8.65
N GLY A 118 -13.85 -14.10 9.05
CA GLY A 118 -14.51 -15.40 9.02
C GLY A 118 -15.56 -15.57 10.11
N ASN A 119 -15.59 -14.67 11.09
CA ASN A 119 -16.73 -14.49 11.97
C ASN A 119 -17.77 -13.57 11.30
N LYS A 120 -18.92 -14.15 10.94
CA LYS A 120 -20.00 -13.42 10.24
C LYS A 120 -20.46 -12.17 11.00
N ASP A 121 -20.61 -12.26 12.32
CA ASP A 121 -21.06 -11.14 13.15
C ASP A 121 -20.04 -10.00 13.15
N ASN A 122 -18.75 -10.31 13.09
CA ASN A 122 -17.69 -9.31 13.00
C ASN A 122 -17.69 -8.61 11.64
N CYS A 123 -17.86 -9.36 10.54
CA CYS A 123 -18.03 -8.77 9.21
C CYS A 123 -19.24 -7.83 9.14
N GLU A 124 -20.38 -8.22 9.73
CA GLU A 124 -21.59 -7.39 9.81
C GLU A 124 -21.36 -6.10 10.62
N LYS A 125 -20.44 -6.13 11.58
CA LYS A 125 -19.94 -4.97 12.33
C LYS A 125 -18.81 -4.22 11.63
N ASN A 126 -18.62 -4.43 10.33
CA ASN A 126 -17.63 -3.80 9.45
C ASN A 126 -16.18 -4.24 9.63
N GLU A 127 -15.92 -5.42 10.20
CA GLU A 127 -14.62 -6.08 10.08
C GLU A 127 -14.43 -6.68 8.67
N LYS A 128 -14.26 -5.77 7.71
CA LYS A 128 -14.10 -6.08 6.29
C LYS A 128 -13.31 -4.98 5.59
N LEU A 129 -12.53 -5.36 4.60
CA LEU A 129 -11.59 -4.50 3.90
C LEU A 129 -11.71 -4.68 2.38
N VAL A 130 -11.81 -3.59 1.65
CA VAL A 130 -11.56 -3.56 0.20
C VAL A 130 -10.29 -2.76 -0.10
N VAL A 131 -9.40 -3.36 -0.88
CA VAL A 131 -8.17 -2.73 -1.37
C VAL A 131 -8.22 -2.65 -2.88
N VAL A 132 -7.90 -1.50 -3.45
CA VAL A 132 -7.81 -1.31 -4.91
C VAL A 132 -6.37 -1.09 -5.31
N VAL A 133 -5.82 -2.04 -6.06
CA VAL A 133 -4.44 -2.03 -6.54
C VAL A 133 -4.36 -1.28 -7.87
N LEU A 134 -3.46 -0.32 -7.96
CA LEU A 134 -3.29 0.50 -9.16
C LEU A 134 -2.75 -0.32 -10.33
N ALA A 135 -3.22 0.00 -11.54
CA ALA A 135 -2.72 -0.63 -12.76
C ALA A 135 -1.30 -0.14 -13.07
N ASP A 136 -0.43 -1.07 -13.45
CA ASP A 136 0.87 -0.72 -14.00
C ASP A 136 0.67 -0.04 -15.38
N ARG A 137 0.98 1.26 -15.44
CA ARG A 137 0.90 2.07 -16.67
C ARG A 137 2.24 2.18 -17.39
N SER A 138 3.32 1.60 -16.86
CA SER A 138 4.65 1.68 -17.46
C SER A 138 4.69 1.14 -18.89
N ASN A 139 3.86 0.13 -19.18
CA ASN A 139 3.81 -0.52 -20.49
C ASN A 139 3.00 0.22 -21.56
N ARG A 140 2.40 1.39 -21.25
CA ARG A 140 1.71 2.23 -22.24
C ARG A 140 2.58 3.34 -22.84
N SER A 141 3.71 3.66 -22.23
CA SER A 141 4.64 4.69 -22.74
C SER A 141 5.67 4.15 -23.73
N SER A 142 5.79 2.82 -23.86
CA SER A 142 6.72 2.16 -24.78
C SER A 142 6.16 1.95 -26.19
N THR A 143 4.95 2.42 -26.46
CA THR A 143 4.20 2.14 -27.70
C THR A 143 3.58 3.38 -28.35
N ALA A 144 4.05 4.58 -28.01
CA ALA A 144 3.67 5.83 -28.65
C ALA A 144 4.85 6.46 -29.39
#